data_AF-A0A7Y0SJ92-F1
#
_entry.id   AF-A0A7Y0SJ92-F1
#
_cell.length_a   1.000
_cell.length_b   1.000
_cell.length_c   1.000
_cell.angle_alpha   90.00
_cell.angle_beta   90.00
_cell.angle_gamma   90.00
#
_symmetry.space_group_name_H-M   'P 1'
#
loop_
_entity.id
_entity.type
_entity.pdbx_description
1 polymer ?
#
loop_
_entity_poly.entity_id
_entity_poly.type
_entity_poly.pdbx_seq_one_letter_code
_entity_poly.pdbx_strand_id
1 'polypeptide(L)' 'LELAYAITVHKSQGSQWTTTIMTLPEEACHMIDQTLLYTGATRPKQQLVVMGTQASIETAVRKGNIALNRKVCLGGLI' A
#
# COMPACT_ATOMS: atom_id res chain seq x y z
N LEU A 1 -12.56 20.08 -7.31
CA LEU A 1 -11.23 20.33 -6.71
C LEU A 1 -11.29 19.85 -5.28
N GLU A 2 -10.36 18.99 -4.87
CA GLU A 2 -10.22 18.49 -3.49
C GLU A 2 -8.84 18.84 -2.94
N LEU A 3 -8.70 18.88 -1.61
CA LEU A 3 -7.44 19.16 -0.93
C LEU A 3 -6.50 17.94 -1.03
N ALA A 4 -5.21 18.18 -1.28
CA ALA A 4 -4.21 17.13 -1.47
C ALA A 4 -3.16 17.08 -0.34
N TYR A 5 -3.52 17.50 0.88
CA TYR A 5 -2.63 17.41 2.05
C TYR A 5 -2.26 15.96 2.39
N ALA A 6 -3.18 15.04 2.15
CA ALA A 6 -2.96 13.61 2.18
C ALA A 6 -3.65 12.99 0.97
N ILE A 7 -3.04 11.95 0.40
CA ILE A 7 -3.59 11.20 -0.73
C ILE A 7 -3.52 9.72 -0.44
N THR A 8 -4.47 8.96 -0.99
CA THR A 8 -4.45 7.50 -0.84
C THR A 8 -3.28 6.91 -1.63
N VAL A 9 -2.76 5.77 -1.18
CA VAL A 9 -1.70 5.03 -1.89
C VAL A 9 -2.11 4.76 -3.34
N HIS A 10 -3.37 4.42 -3.60
CA HIS A 10 -3.91 4.22 -4.94
C HIS A 10 -3.82 5.47 -5.81
N LYS A 11 -4.19 6.66 -5.29
CA LYS A 11 -4.09 7.92 -6.04
C LYS A 11 -2.64 8.37 -6.25
N SER A 12 -1.70 7.88 -5.42
CA SER A 12 -0.27 8.18 -5.53
C SER A 12 0.48 7.29 -6.54
N GLN A 13 -0.20 6.33 -7.18
CA GLN A 13 0.43 5.41 -8.15
C GLN A 13 1.04 6.18 -9.32
N GLY A 14 2.27 5.82 -9.68
CA GLY A 14 3.07 6.51 -10.71
C GLY A 14 3.76 7.81 -10.24
N SER A 15 3.37 8.37 -9.09
CA SER A 15 4.00 9.58 -8.52
C SER A 15 5.11 9.23 -7.52
N GLN A 16 6.06 10.16 -7.33
CA GLN A 16 7.14 10.03 -6.36
C GLN A 16 7.49 11.37 -5.72
N TRP A 17 7.95 11.34 -4.47
CA TRP A 17 8.36 12.52 -3.68
C TRP A 17 9.70 12.26 -3.00
N THR A 18 10.40 13.32 -2.57
CA THR A 18 11.68 13.16 -1.85
C THR A 18 11.51 12.40 -0.54
N THR A 19 10.54 12.85 0.27
CA THR A 19 10.18 12.27 1.56
C THR A 19 8.69 11.99 1.57
N THR A 20 8.30 10.81 2.05
CA THR A 20 6.89 10.40 2.19
C THR A 20 6.60 9.99 3.62
N ILE A 21 5.50 10.50 4.17
CA ILE A 21 4.93 10.02 5.43
C ILE A 21 3.75 9.12 5.09
N MET A 22 3.85 7.84 5.42
CA MET A 22 2.82 6.84 5.17
C MET A 22 2.13 6.47 6.49
N THR A 23 0.83 6.71 6.57
CA THR A 23 0.02 6.35 7.73
C THR A 23 -0.66 4.99 7.51
N LEU A 24 -0.66 4.16 8.55
CA LEU A 24 -1.31 2.84 8.57
C LEU A 24 -2.35 2.80 9.70
N PRO A 25 -3.50 3.47 9.51
CA PRO A 25 -4.57 3.48 10.51
C PRO A 25 -5.13 2.08 10.75
N GLU A 26 -5.44 1.75 12.00
CA GLU A 26 -5.94 0.42 12.39
C GLU A 26 -7.32 0.14 11.77
N GLU A 27 -8.13 1.18 11.57
CA GLU A 27 -9.44 1.09 10.93
C GLU A 27 -9.35 0.61 9.47
N ALA A 28 -8.20 0.86 8.82
CA ALA A 28 -7.92 0.41 7.46
C ALA A 28 -7.23 -0.96 7.43
N CYS A 29 -7.04 -1.66 8.55
CA CYS A 29 -6.27 -2.90 8.60
C CYS A 29 -6.75 -3.95 7.58
N HIS A 30 -8.04 -4.00 7.25
CA HIS A 30 -8.61 -4.92 6.26
C HIS A 30 -8.06 -4.71 4.84
N MET A 31 -7.89 -3.45 4.41
CA MET A 31 -7.40 -3.11 3.07
C MET A 31 -5.88 -3.14 2.94
N ILE A 32 -5.14 -3.08 4.06
CA ILE A 32 -3.68 -3.10 4.03
C ILE A 32 -3.20 -4.54 3.80
N ASP A 33 -2.53 -4.75 2.67
CA ASP A 33 -1.83 -5.97 2.27
C ASP A 33 -0.37 -5.66 1.89
N GLN A 34 0.39 -6.70 1.56
CA GLN A 34 1.82 -6.55 1.23
C GLN A 34 2.00 -5.67 -0.02
N THR A 35 1.12 -5.77 -1.00
CA THR A 35 1.20 -5.03 -2.26
C THR A 35 0.91 -3.54 -2.06
N LEU A 36 -0.06 -3.20 -1.21
CA LEU A 36 -0.38 -1.82 -0.84
C LEU A 36 0.80 -1.19 -0.08
N LEU A 37 1.36 -1.91 0.90
CA LEU A 37 2.55 -1.46 1.63
C LEU A 37 3.73 -1.24 0.69
N TYR A 38 4.00 -2.18 -0.21
CA TYR A 38 5.07 -2.06 -1.20
C TYR A 38 4.85 -0.84 -2.12
N THR A 39 3.62 -0.63 -2.58
CA THR A 39 3.28 0.52 -3.43
C THR A 39 3.55 1.84 -2.70
N GLY A 40 3.15 1.96 -1.44
CA GLY A 40 3.43 3.12 -0.59
C GLY A 40 4.94 3.29 -0.33
N ALA A 41 5.64 2.20 -0.03
CA ALA A 41 7.07 2.19 0.27
C ALA A 41 7.97 2.57 -0.92
N THR A 42 7.47 2.45 -2.15
CA THR A 42 8.18 2.87 -3.37
C THR A 42 7.90 4.32 -3.80
N ARG A 43 7.03 5.05 -3.06
CA ARG A 43 6.74 6.47 -3.33
C ARG A 43 7.90 7.41 -2.98
N PRO A 44 8.60 7.27 -1.83
CA PRO A 44 9.72 8.16 -1.52
C PRO A 44 10.97 7.81 -2.32
N LYS A 45 11.73 8.84 -2.69
CA LYS A 45 13.05 8.71 -3.34
C LYS A 45 14.21 8.64 -2.35
N GLN A 46 14.04 9.22 -1.16
CA GLN A 46 15.11 9.30 -0.15
C GLN A 46 14.68 8.78 1.22
N GLN A 47 13.50 9.18 1.71
CA GLN A 47 13.08 8.84 3.07
C GLN A 47 11.60 8.44 3.15
N LEU A 48 11.34 7.32 3.80
CA LEU A 48 10.02 6.87 4.20
C LEU A 48 9.87 7.00 5.72
N VAL A 49 8.81 7.67 6.17
CA VAL A 49 8.37 7.63 7.57
C VAL A 49 7.07 6.86 7.62
N VAL A 50 7.01 5.79 8.42
CA VAL A 50 5.78 5.00 8.58
C VAL A 50 5.18 5.28 9.95
N MET A 51 3.91 5.69 9.96
CA MET A 51 3.15 5.98 11.16
C MET A 51 2.05 4.93 11.32
N GLY A 52 2.24 3.99 12.24
CA GLY A 52 1.31 2.92 12.54
C GLY A 52 1.91 1.95 13.54
N THR A 53 1.20 0.86 13.83
CA THR A 53 1.70 -0.17 14.73
C THR A 53 2.52 -1.22 13.98
N GLN A 54 3.48 -1.82 14.68
CA GLN A 54 4.25 -2.95 14.16
C GLN A 54 3.31 -4.10 13.73
N ALA A 55 2.25 -4.35 14.51
CA ALA A 55 1.26 -5.38 14.21
C ALA A 55 0.55 -5.17 12.86
N SER A 56 0.23 -3.92 12.49
CA SER A 56 -0.37 -3.60 11.19
C SER A 56 0.54 -3.97 10.03
N ILE A 57 1.85 -3.70 10.16
CA ILE A 57 2.85 -4.05 9.14
C ILE A 57 2.99 -5.56 9.04
N GLU A 58 3.16 -6.25 10.18
CA GLU A 58 3.29 -7.71 10.21
C GLU A 58 2.06 -8.42 9.63
N THR A 59 0.86 -7.93 9.96
CA THR A 59 -0.40 -8.47 9.44
C THR A 59 -0.48 -8.31 7.92
N ALA A 60 -0.11 -7.14 7.40
CA ALA A 60 -0.11 -6.89 5.96
C ALA A 60 0.92 -7.73 5.21
N VAL A 61 2.12 -7.92 5.77
CA VAL A 61 3.14 -8.82 5.21
C VAL A 61 2.63 -10.27 5.22
N ARG A 62 1.99 -10.70 6.32
CA ARG A 62 1.41 -12.05 6.44
C ARG A 62 0.26 -12.31 5.47
N LYS A 63 -0.58 -11.29 5.20
CA LYS A 63 -1.64 -11.37 4.18
C LYS A 63 -1.08 -11.62 2.77
N GLY A 64 0.15 -11.19 2.51
CA GLY A 64 0.80 -11.35 1.21
C GLY A 64 0.11 -10.54 0.11
N ASN A 65 0.30 -10.96 -1.13
CA ASN A 65 -0.35 -10.35 -2.30
C ASN A 65 -1.76 -10.94 -2.49
N ILE A 66 -2.78 -10.19 -2.05
CA ILE A 66 -4.18 -10.62 -2.17
C ILE A 66 -4.62 -10.74 -3.64
N ALA A 67 -3.98 -10.02 -4.56
CA ALA A 67 -4.33 -10.11 -5.98
C ALA A 67 -4.08 -11.50 -6.58
N LEU A 68 -3.23 -12.32 -5.98
CA LEU A 68 -3.04 -13.72 -6.38
C LEU A 68 -4.27 -14.60 -6.15
N ASN A 69 -5.18 -14.19 -5.25
CA ASN A 69 -6.43 -14.89 -5.00
C ASN A 69 -7.54 -14.54 -6.00
N ARG A 70 -7.28 -13.63 -6.95
CA ARG A 70 -8.26 -13.24 -7.97
C ARG A 70 -8.50 -14.42 -8.90
N LYS A 71 -9.73 -14.92 -8.92
CA LYS A 71 -10.17 -15.90 -9.92
C LYS A 71 -10.21 -15.21 -11.28
N VAL A 72 -9.24 -15.53 -12.14
CA VAL A 72 -9.14 -15.03 -13.51
C VAL A 72 -9.15 -16.20 -14.48
N CYS A 73 -9.82 -16.06 -15.62
CA CYS A 73 -9.92 -17.13 -16.63
C CYS A 73 -8.64 -17.30 -17.46
N LEU A 74 -7.62 -16.47 -17.25
CA LEU A 74 -6.37 -16.52 -18.00
C LEU A 74 -5.53 -17.76 -17.68
N GLY A 75 -5.66 -18.33 -16.47
CA GLY A 75 -4.88 -19.49 -16.05
C GLY A 75 -5.21 -20.80 -16.79
N GLY A 76 -6.31 -20.85 -17.56
CA GLY A 76 -6.65 -21.99 -18.42
C GLY A 76 -6.29 -21.81 -19.90
N LEU A 77 -5.68 -20.67 -20.25
CA LEU A 77 -5.29 -20.31 -21.62
C LEU A 77 -3.78 -20.44 -21.88
N ILE A 78 -3.01 -20.81 -20.86
CA ILE A 78 -1.56 -21.08 -20.90
C ILE A 78 -1.36 -22.55 -20.54
#